data_AF-A0A0F9I577-F1
#
_entry.id   AF-A0A0F9I577-F1
#
_cell.length_a   1.000
_cell.length_b   1.000
_cell.length_c   1.000
_cell.angle_alpha   90.00
_cell.angle_beta   90.00
_cell.angle_gamma   90.00
#
_symmetry.space_group_name_H-M   'P 1'
#
loop_
_entity.id
_entity.type
_entity.pdbx_description
1 polymer ?
#
loop_
_entity_poly.entity_id
_entity_poly.type
_entity_poly.pdbx_seq_one_letter_code
_entity_poly.pdbx_strand_id
1 'polypeptide(L)'
;VLYSEEAKAVFKEMDSISIDKYNSSCRMGPVWMKSVEKAKRISLILASSENPNSPFVSKENAAYACRLMNFLLNAFNDKVLGRIASNDEESKKQHILLKILDAGPDGIRKSELTKKTQWVTKVGRDHMLADLIQGEFIVVVDTNKRNGIVSTQRGRGYTKLRYWAVEHYNHEIHGAKSATPTE
;
A
#
# COMPACT_ATOMS: atom_id res chain seq x y z
N VAL A 1 -16.17 -5.04 30.75
CA VAL A 1 -16.83 -4.73 29.46
C VAL A 1 -17.59 -5.96 29.03
N LEU A 2 -18.90 -5.83 28.85
CA LEU A 2 -19.74 -6.91 28.36
C LEU A 2 -19.83 -6.81 26.84
N TYR A 3 -19.74 -7.96 26.20
CA TYR A 3 -19.92 -8.11 24.75
C TYR A 3 -21.19 -8.91 24.53
N SER A 4 -21.97 -8.53 23.52
CA SER A 4 -23.01 -9.44 23.02
C SER A 4 -22.37 -10.69 22.40
N GLU A 5 -23.11 -11.80 22.35
CA GLU A 5 -22.60 -13.03 21.72
C GLU A 5 -22.34 -12.82 20.22
N GLU A 6 -23.16 -12.00 19.57
CA GLU A 6 -23.00 -11.60 18.18
C GLU A 6 -21.73 -10.76 17.98
N ALA A 7 -21.40 -9.87 18.91
CA ALA A 7 -20.14 -9.11 18.87
C ALA A 7 -18.93 -10.04 18.95
N LYS A 8 -18.98 -11.07 19.82
CA LYS A 8 -17.92 -12.10 19.90
C LYS A 8 -17.78 -12.86 18.60
N ALA A 9 -18.89 -13.23 17.95
CA ALA A 9 -18.88 -13.91 16.66
C ALA A 9 -18.20 -13.07 15.58
N VAL A 10 -18.49 -11.76 15.52
CA VAL A 10 -17.85 -10.82 14.59
C VAL A 10 -16.33 -10.72 14.82
N PHE A 11 -15.88 -10.68 16.09
CA PHE A 11 -14.45 -10.67 16.37
C PHE A 11 -13.76 -11.99 16.01
N LYS A 12 -14.45 -13.13 16.19
CA LYS A 12 -13.95 -14.44 15.81
C LYS A 12 -13.76 -14.56 14.29
N GLU A 13 -14.69 -14.03 13.51
CA GLU A 13 -14.57 -13.96 12.06
C GLU A 13 -13.35 -13.12 11.63
N MET A 14 -13.15 -11.95 12.25
CA MET A 14 -11.98 -11.13 11.98
C MET A 14 -10.67 -11.82 12.37
N ASP A 15 -10.68 -12.63 13.43
CA ASP A 15 -9.53 -13.41 13.88
C ASP A 15 -9.12 -14.43 12.83
N SER A 16 -10.08 -15.15 12.25
CA SER A 16 -9.84 -16.06 11.12
C SER A 16 -9.21 -15.34 9.92
N ILE A 17 -9.75 -14.17 9.54
CA ILE A 17 -9.17 -13.35 8.47
C ILE A 17 -7.71 -12.95 8.80
N SER A 18 -7.45 -12.60 10.06
CA SER A 18 -6.11 -12.18 10.47
C SER A 18 -5.07 -13.31 10.37
N ILE A 19 -5.48 -14.55 10.72
CA ILE A 19 -4.65 -15.75 10.60
C ILE A 19 -4.37 -16.06 9.13
N ASP A 20 -5.38 -15.99 8.27
CA ASP A 20 -5.22 -16.23 6.84
C ASP A 20 -4.24 -15.21 6.22
N LYS A 21 -4.38 -13.93 6.58
CA LYS A 21 -3.47 -12.86 6.14
C LYS A 21 -2.04 -13.04 6.66
N TYR A 22 -1.88 -13.57 7.88
CA TYR A 22 -0.57 -13.91 8.43
C TYR A 22 0.08 -15.07 7.66
N ASN A 23 -0.66 -16.16 7.44
CA ASN A 23 -0.17 -17.35 6.74
C ASN A 23 0.14 -17.12 5.26
N SER A 24 -0.51 -16.13 4.63
CA SER A 24 -0.25 -15.70 3.26
C SER A 24 1.12 -15.04 3.04
N SER A 25 2.01 -15.05 4.04
CA SER A 25 3.36 -14.43 3.99
C SER A 25 3.32 -12.94 3.62
N CYS A 26 2.23 -12.26 3.99
CA CYS A 26 2.13 -10.83 3.83
C CYS A 26 3.17 -10.16 4.76
N ARG A 27 3.93 -9.19 4.26
CA ARG A 27 4.86 -8.36 5.07
C ARG A 27 4.17 -7.69 6.27
N MET A 28 2.83 -7.61 6.21
CA MET A 28 1.94 -7.12 7.28
C MET A 28 1.38 -8.18 8.23
N GLY A 29 1.72 -9.46 8.08
CA GLY A 29 1.17 -10.54 8.89
C GLY A 29 1.15 -10.22 10.40
N PRO A 30 2.26 -9.78 11.01
CA PRO A 30 2.29 -9.42 12.42
C PRO A 30 1.35 -8.26 12.81
N VAL A 31 1.08 -7.33 11.88
CA VAL A 31 0.15 -6.22 12.09
C VAL A 31 -1.29 -6.70 11.99
N TRP A 32 -1.59 -7.60 11.04
CA TRP A 32 -2.89 -8.27 10.94
C TRP A 32 -3.22 -9.08 12.19
N MET A 33 -2.26 -9.82 12.77
CA MET A 33 -2.47 -10.58 14.01
C MET A 33 -2.91 -9.72 15.20
N LYS A 34 -2.57 -8.41 15.19
CA LYS A 34 -2.98 -7.47 16.25
C LYS A 34 -4.28 -6.74 15.93
N SER A 35 -4.85 -6.95 14.74
CA SER A 35 -6.00 -6.20 14.24
C SER A 35 -7.25 -6.37 15.09
N VAL A 36 -7.52 -7.59 15.58
CA VAL A 36 -8.68 -7.88 16.44
C VAL A 36 -8.58 -7.16 17.78
N GLU A 37 -7.38 -7.12 18.39
CA GLU A 37 -7.14 -6.38 19.63
C GLU A 37 -7.43 -4.87 19.43
N LYS A 38 -7.03 -4.31 18.28
CA LYS A 38 -7.32 -2.91 17.95
C LYS A 38 -8.81 -2.67 17.68
N ALA A 39 -9.46 -3.57 16.94
CA ALA A 39 -10.90 -3.50 16.69
C ALA A 39 -11.71 -3.56 17.99
N LYS A 40 -11.34 -4.44 18.93
CA LYS A 40 -11.97 -4.50 20.27
C LYS A 40 -11.84 -3.18 21.02
N ARG A 41 -10.66 -2.54 20.98
CA ARG A 41 -10.46 -1.22 21.60
C ARG A 41 -11.32 -0.14 20.96
N ILE A 42 -11.42 -0.10 19.63
CA ILE A 42 -12.28 0.84 18.92
C ILE A 42 -13.76 0.60 19.28
N SER A 43 -14.19 -0.66 19.31
CA SER A 43 -15.57 -1.01 19.68
C SER A 43 -15.93 -0.58 21.11
N LEU A 44 -14.96 -0.64 22.03
CA LEU A 44 -15.13 -0.16 23.40
C LEU A 44 -15.24 1.36 23.44
N ILE A 45 -14.42 2.09 22.66
CA ILE A 45 -14.52 3.55 22.57
C ILE A 45 -15.92 3.96 22.06
N LEU A 46 -16.45 3.25 21.06
CA LEU A 46 -17.80 3.48 20.55
C LEU A 46 -18.86 3.22 21.62
N ALA A 47 -18.83 2.05 22.26
CA ALA A 47 -19.76 1.69 23.32
C ALA A 47 -19.71 2.66 24.52
N SER A 48 -18.51 3.11 24.90
CA SER A 48 -18.33 4.12 25.95
C SER A 48 -18.81 5.51 25.53
N SER A 49 -18.79 5.83 24.24
CA SER A 49 -19.35 7.09 23.73
C SER A 49 -20.89 7.06 23.74
N GLU A 50 -21.50 5.89 23.55
CA GLU A 50 -22.95 5.69 23.61
C GLU A 50 -23.47 5.66 25.05
N ASN A 51 -22.79 4.94 25.94
CA ASN A 51 -23.12 4.88 27.36
C ASN A 51 -21.84 4.81 28.23
N PRO A 52 -21.35 5.96 28.72
CA PRO A 52 -20.12 6.01 29.51
C PRO A 52 -20.19 5.24 30.84
N ASN A 53 -21.37 5.18 31.46
CA ASN A 53 -21.54 4.59 32.80
C ASN A 53 -21.64 3.06 32.76
N SER A 54 -22.10 2.50 31.65
CA SER A 54 -22.20 1.05 31.46
C SER A 54 -21.97 0.68 29.99
N PRO A 55 -20.71 0.68 29.53
CA PRO A 55 -20.39 0.40 28.15
C PRO A 55 -20.66 -1.07 27.81
N PHE A 56 -21.52 -1.27 26.82
CA PHE A 56 -21.88 -2.57 26.26
C PHE A 56 -21.53 -2.62 24.78
N VAL A 57 -20.70 -3.57 24.38
CA VAL A 57 -20.29 -3.71 22.98
C VAL A 57 -21.31 -4.57 22.24
N SER A 58 -22.14 -3.90 21.44
CA SER A 58 -23.10 -4.51 20.53
C SER A 58 -22.42 -5.09 19.28
N LYS A 59 -23.20 -5.84 18.49
CA LYS A 59 -22.81 -6.34 17.18
C LYS A 59 -22.39 -5.21 16.25
N GLU A 60 -23.12 -4.09 16.28
CA GLU A 60 -22.92 -2.94 15.40
C GLU A 60 -21.57 -2.27 15.69
N ASN A 61 -21.25 -2.10 16.98
CA ASN A 61 -19.96 -1.57 17.45
C ASN A 61 -18.79 -2.44 16.99
N ALA A 62 -18.91 -3.77 17.16
CA ALA A 62 -17.90 -4.72 16.69
C ALA A 62 -17.76 -4.70 15.16
N ALA A 63 -18.88 -4.77 14.43
CA ALA A 63 -18.88 -4.81 12.97
C ALA A 63 -18.31 -3.54 12.35
N TYR A 64 -18.63 -2.37 12.91
CA TYR A 64 -18.02 -1.12 12.49
C TYR A 64 -16.51 -1.12 12.74
N ALA A 65 -16.08 -1.48 13.95
CA ALA A 65 -14.66 -1.48 14.31
C ALA A 65 -13.83 -2.45 13.44
N CYS A 66 -14.36 -3.64 13.16
CA CYS A 66 -13.72 -4.61 12.28
C CYS A 66 -13.63 -4.10 10.83
N ARG A 67 -14.71 -3.51 10.30
CA ARG A 67 -14.69 -2.88 8.95
C ARG A 67 -13.67 -1.75 8.87
N LEU A 68 -13.64 -0.88 9.88
CA LEU A 68 -12.69 0.23 9.94
C LEU A 68 -11.24 -0.29 9.97
N MET A 69 -10.94 -1.30 10.80
CA MET A 69 -9.58 -1.84 10.83
C MET A 69 -9.18 -2.50 9.53
N ASN A 70 -10.09 -3.25 8.89
CA ASN A 70 -9.83 -3.85 7.58
C ASN A 70 -9.49 -2.75 6.55
N PHE A 71 -10.30 -1.69 6.50
CA PHE A 71 -10.04 -0.54 5.63
C PHE A 71 -8.67 0.11 5.90
N LEU A 72 -8.34 0.38 7.17
CA LEU A 72 -7.08 1.03 7.54
C LEU A 72 -5.86 0.17 7.20
N LEU A 73 -5.93 -1.14 7.43
CA LEU A 73 -4.83 -2.05 7.13
C LEU A 73 -4.60 -2.21 5.62
N ASN A 74 -5.68 -2.29 4.83
CA ASN A 74 -5.57 -2.30 3.37
C ASN A 74 -5.02 -0.97 2.86
N ALA A 75 -5.53 0.16 3.36
CA ALA A 75 -5.01 1.47 2.98
C ALA A 75 -3.53 1.66 3.36
N PHE A 76 -3.11 1.14 4.51
CA PHE A 76 -1.70 1.17 4.93
C PHE A 76 -0.83 0.28 4.02
N ASN A 77 -1.31 -0.91 3.67
CA ASN A 77 -0.66 -1.79 2.70
C ASN A 77 -0.46 -1.10 1.35
N ASP A 78 -1.51 -0.48 0.82
CA ASP A 78 -1.48 0.06 -0.53
C ASP A 78 -0.72 1.39 -0.62
N LYS A 79 -0.80 2.23 0.42
CA LYS A 79 -0.30 3.61 0.37
C LYS A 79 1.02 3.82 1.10
N VAL A 80 1.34 2.97 2.09
CA VAL A 80 2.45 3.21 3.02
C VAL A 80 3.53 2.16 2.88
N LEU A 81 3.22 0.87 2.75
CA LEU A 81 4.24 -0.18 2.79
C LEU A 81 5.31 -0.13 1.71
N GLY A 82 4.93 0.21 0.49
CA GLY A 82 5.90 0.45 -0.60
C GLY A 82 6.80 1.67 -0.36
N ARG A 83 6.49 2.48 0.65
CA ARG A 83 7.21 3.70 1.07
C ARG A 83 7.94 3.52 2.42
N ILE A 84 7.80 2.36 3.07
CA ILE A 84 8.57 2.02 4.27
C ILE A 84 9.87 1.39 3.81
N ALA A 85 10.87 2.26 3.67
CA ALA A 85 12.24 1.86 3.50
C ALA A 85 12.78 1.20 4.77
N SER A 86 13.57 0.14 4.59
CA SER A 86 14.13 -0.68 5.67
C SER A 86 15.35 -0.01 6.30
N ASN A 87 15.96 0.95 5.60
CA ASN A 87 17.06 1.78 6.07
C ASN A 87 16.97 3.19 5.45
N ASP A 88 17.73 4.14 6.01
CA ASP A 88 17.74 5.54 5.55
C ASP A 88 18.12 5.63 4.06
N GLU A 89 19.05 4.79 3.58
CA GLU A 89 19.46 4.78 2.17
C GLU A 89 18.33 4.37 1.22
N GLU A 90 17.56 3.34 1.56
CA GLU A 90 16.37 2.90 0.83
C GLU A 90 15.30 4.00 0.82
N SER A 91 15.16 4.75 1.92
CA SER A 91 14.17 5.83 2.05
C SER A 91 14.51 6.93 1.06
N LYS A 92 15.78 7.33 1.09
CA LYS A 92 16.36 8.31 0.18
C LYS A 92 16.22 7.86 -1.28
N LYS A 93 16.48 6.58 -1.58
CA LYS A 93 16.32 5.99 -2.92
C LYS A 93 14.85 6.00 -3.38
N GLN A 94 13.90 5.63 -2.52
CA GLN A 94 12.47 5.70 -2.82
C GLN A 94 12.00 7.14 -3.06
N HIS A 95 12.46 8.09 -2.26
CA HIS A 95 12.16 9.51 -2.46
C HIS A 95 12.68 10.03 -3.80
N ILE A 96 13.88 9.64 -4.22
CA ILE A 96 14.41 9.95 -5.55
C ILE A 96 13.50 9.38 -6.64
N LEU A 97 13.13 8.10 -6.55
CA LEU A 97 12.24 7.44 -7.50
C LEU A 97 10.88 8.13 -7.61
N LEU A 98 10.28 8.51 -6.48
CA LEU A 98 9.02 9.26 -6.46
C LEU A 98 9.14 10.62 -7.16
N LYS A 99 10.25 11.35 -7.00
CA LYS A 99 10.46 12.62 -7.72
C LYS A 99 10.60 12.44 -9.23
N ILE A 100 11.11 11.31 -9.69
CA ILE A 100 11.17 10.95 -11.10
C ILE A 100 9.76 10.58 -11.60
N LEU A 101 8.99 9.81 -10.83
CA LEU A 101 7.60 9.47 -11.15
C LEU A 101 6.67 10.69 -11.20
N ASP A 102 6.79 11.60 -10.22
CA ASP A 102 6.01 12.84 -10.14
C ASP A 102 6.27 13.78 -11.33
N ALA A 103 7.43 13.66 -11.99
CA ALA A 103 7.74 14.44 -13.19
C ALA A 103 6.99 13.95 -14.43
N GLY A 104 6.39 12.76 -14.38
CA GLY A 104 5.56 12.22 -15.44
C GLY A 104 6.34 11.56 -16.58
N PRO A 105 5.67 11.30 -17.72
CA PRO A 105 6.22 10.50 -18.82
C PRO A 105 7.42 11.16 -19.52
N ASP A 106 7.51 12.48 -19.48
CA ASP A 106 8.64 13.24 -20.05
C ASP A 106 9.93 13.11 -19.22
N GLY A 107 9.82 12.52 -18.03
CA GLY A 107 10.93 12.33 -17.10
C GLY A 107 11.40 13.63 -16.45
N ILE A 108 12.56 13.56 -15.81
CA ILE A 108 13.17 14.69 -15.09
C ILE A 108 14.63 14.84 -15.50
N ARG A 109 15.06 16.09 -15.69
CA ARG A 109 16.48 16.41 -15.96
C ARG A 109 17.32 16.13 -14.73
N LYS A 110 18.55 15.62 -14.89
CA LYS A 110 19.47 15.37 -13.76
C LYS A 110 19.72 16.62 -12.90
N SER A 111 19.78 17.80 -13.52
CA SER A 111 19.95 19.08 -12.83
C SER A 111 18.73 19.46 -11.99
N GLU A 112 17.52 19.19 -12.48
CA GLU A 112 16.27 19.43 -11.75
C GLU A 112 16.08 18.43 -10.62
N LEU A 113 16.37 17.15 -10.86
CA LEU A 113 16.38 16.12 -9.83
C LEU A 113 17.38 16.48 -8.73
N THR A 114 18.56 16.97 -9.10
CA THR A 114 19.58 17.46 -8.16
C THR A 114 19.07 18.60 -7.27
N LYS A 115 18.33 19.56 -7.84
CA LYS A 115 17.69 20.65 -7.06
C LYS A 115 16.64 20.11 -6.10
N LYS A 116 15.85 19.12 -6.51
CA LYS A 116 14.79 18.50 -5.69
C LYS A 116 15.33 17.53 -4.62
N THR A 117 16.61 17.15 -4.69
CA THR A 117 17.24 16.13 -3.83
C THR A 117 18.55 16.61 -3.20
N GLN A 118 18.64 17.91 -2.88
CA GLN A 118 19.83 18.53 -2.27
C GLN A 118 20.19 17.96 -0.89
N TRP A 119 19.24 17.28 -0.22
CA TRP A 119 19.45 16.57 1.04
C TRP A 119 20.26 15.27 0.88
N VAL A 120 20.59 14.84 -0.36
CA VAL A 120 21.55 13.75 -0.64
C VAL A 120 22.85 14.32 -1.17
N THR A 121 23.97 13.75 -0.73
CA THR A 121 25.28 14.03 -1.33
C THR A 121 25.31 13.64 -2.80
N LYS A 122 26.18 14.27 -3.59
CA LYS A 122 26.32 13.94 -5.02
C LYS A 122 26.62 12.44 -5.21
N VAL A 123 27.59 11.91 -4.46
CA VAL A 123 28.01 10.50 -4.55
C VAL A 123 26.86 9.56 -4.19
N GLY A 124 26.14 9.83 -3.09
CA GLY A 124 24.99 9.02 -2.70
C GLY A 124 23.87 9.03 -3.74
N ARG A 125 23.60 10.19 -4.36
CA ARG A 125 22.60 10.30 -5.42
C ARG A 125 23.00 9.52 -6.66
N ASP A 126 24.26 9.62 -7.08
CA ASP A 126 24.77 8.89 -8.24
C ASP A 126 24.73 7.36 -8.00
N HIS A 127 25.05 6.90 -6.79
CA HIS A 127 24.90 5.49 -6.38
C HIS A 127 23.44 5.02 -6.42
N MET A 128 22.53 5.77 -5.80
CA MET A 128 21.09 5.45 -5.80
C MET A 128 20.48 5.45 -7.22
N LEU A 129 20.94 6.33 -8.11
CA LEU A 129 20.52 6.33 -9.51
C LEU A 129 21.06 5.11 -10.26
N ALA A 130 22.32 4.73 -10.02
CA ALA A 130 22.90 3.53 -10.62
C ALA A 130 22.12 2.27 -10.21
N ASP A 131 21.79 2.13 -8.92
CA ASP A 131 20.94 1.05 -8.41
C ASP A 131 19.58 1.00 -9.10
N LEU A 132 18.91 2.15 -9.24
CA LEU A 132 17.59 2.24 -9.86
C LEU A 132 17.63 1.91 -11.36
N ILE A 133 18.71 2.27 -12.06
CA ILE A 133 18.94 1.91 -13.46
C ILE A 133 19.21 0.40 -13.57
N GLN A 134 20.08 -0.16 -12.71
CA GLN A 134 20.40 -1.57 -12.71
C GLN A 134 19.17 -2.44 -12.40
N GLY A 135 18.30 -1.97 -11.51
CA GLY A 135 17.01 -2.61 -11.22
C GLY A 135 15.92 -2.34 -12.25
N GLU A 136 16.24 -1.69 -13.37
CA GLU A 136 15.32 -1.35 -14.47
C GLU A 136 14.08 -0.51 -14.05
N PHE A 137 14.16 0.16 -12.90
CA PHE A 137 13.08 1.05 -12.42
C PHE A 137 13.03 2.37 -13.19
N ILE A 138 14.17 2.82 -13.72
CA ILE A 138 14.32 4.05 -14.50
C ILE A 138 15.27 3.81 -15.66
N VAL A 139 15.14 4.63 -16.71
CA VAL A 139 16.05 4.64 -17.85
C VAL A 139 16.65 6.03 -18.04
N VAL A 140 17.90 6.08 -18.49
CA VAL A 140 18.53 7.33 -18.90
C VAL A 140 18.32 7.49 -20.39
N VAL A 141 17.62 8.55 -20.76
CA VAL A 141 17.44 8.95 -22.16
C VAL A 141 18.42 10.08 -22.44
N ASP A 142 19.45 9.77 -23.21
CA ASP A 142 20.45 10.75 -23.59
C ASP A 142 19.89 11.64 -24.71
N THR A 143 19.39 12.81 -24.33
CA THR A 143 19.02 13.83 -25.31
C THR A 143 20.26 14.64 -25.62
N ASN A 144 20.76 14.48 -26.84
CA ASN A 144 22.01 15.06 -27.31
C ASN A 144 22.03 16.60 -27.15
N LYS A 145 22.55 17.07 -26.01
CA LYS A 145 23.35 18.30 -25.73
C LYS A 145 23.45 18.50 -24.22
N ARG A 146 24.57 18.03 -23.65
CA ARG A 146 25.18 18.41 -22.35
C ARG A 146 24.43 18.11 -21.03
N ASN A 147 23.21 17.57 -21.00
CA ASN A 147 22.56 17.16 -19.73
C ASN A 147 21.50 16.04 -19.95
N GLY A 148 21.80 14.80 -19.53
CA GLY A 148 20.89 13.66 -19.67
C GLY A 148 19.55 13.82 -18.94
N ILE A 149 18.50 13.21 -19.51
CA ILE A 149 17.15 13.13 -18.94
C ILE A 149 16.98 11.73 -18.36
N VAL A 150 16.44 11.63 -17.15
CA VAL A 150 16.11 10.36 -16.51
C VAL A 150 14.59 10.23 -16.55
N SER A 151 14.08 9.22 -17.24
CA SER A 151 12.64 8.98 -17.38
C SER A 151 12.27 7.59 -16.90
N THR A 152 11.00 7.39 -16.57
CA THR A 152 10.48 6.07 -16.19
C THR A 152 10.07 5.29 -17.42
N GLN A 153 10.22 3.96 -17.40
CA GLN A 153 9.74 3.08 -18.46
C GLN A 153 8.23 2.90 -18.35
N ARG A 154 7.43 3.88 -18.81
CA ARG A 154 6.01 3.65 -19.12
C ARG A 154 5.57 4.37 -20.42
N GLY A 155 5.97 3.77 -21.56
CA GLY A 155 5.08 3.52 -22.71
C GLY A 155 5.24 4.35 -24.00
N ARG A 156 5.81 3.76 -25.08
CA ARG A 156 5.13 3.30 -26.33
C ARG A 156 6.12 2.93 -27.47
N GLY A 157 6.04 1.67 -27.93
CA GLY A 157 6.59 1.12 -29.19
C GLY A 157 7.94 0.39 -29.02
N TYR A 158 8.11 -0.93 -29.18
CA TYR A 158 7.30 -2.04 -29.67
C TYR A 158 7.64 -3.32 -28.86
N THR A 159 6.69 -4.27 -28.85
CA THR A 159 6.77 -5.65 -28.33
C THR A 159 6.43 -5.83 -26.84
N LYS A 160 5.13 -6.05 -26.61
CA LYS A 160 4.48 -6.93 -25.62
C LYS A 160 5.43 -7.66 -24.66
N LEU A 161 5.25 -7.43 -23.34
CA LEU A 161 5.26 -8.40 -22.22
C LEU A 161 5.13 -7.58 -20.91
N ARG A 162 3.90 -7.35 -20.45
CA ARG A 162 3.18 -8.05 -19.36
C ARG A 162 3.58 -7.61 -17.95
N TYR A 163 2.66 -6.88 -17.33
CA TYR A 163 2.54 -6.60 -15.91
C TYR A 163 2.69 -7.89 -15.08
N TRP A 164 3.60 -7.91 -14.11
CA TRP A 164 3.50 -8.81 -12.97
C TRP A 164 3.02 -8.00 -11.76
N ALA A 165 2.02 -8.52 -11.05
CA ALA A 165 1.38 -7.99 -9.83
C ALA A 165 0.13 -7.08 -9.92
N VAL A 166 -0.61 -7.03 -11.05
CA VAL A 166 -2.01 -6.51 -11.06
C VAL A 166 -3.05 -7.55 -11.55
N GLU A 167 -2.64 -8.63 -12.21
CA GLU A 167 -3.56 -9.63 -12.79
C GLU A 167 -3.89 -10.85 -11.88
N HIS A 168 -3.45 -10.89 -10.62
CA HIS A 168 -3.78 -12.01 -9.71
C HIS A 168 -4.71 -11.65 -8.54
N TYR A 169 -5.39 -10.50 -8.58
CA TYR A 169 -6.41 -10.18 -7.57
C TYR A 169 -7.78 -9.77 -8.12
N ASN A 170 -7.92 -9.57 -9.43
CA ASN A 170 -9.21 -9.19 -10.04
C ASN A 170 -10.00 -10.37 -10.62
N HIS A 171 -9.46 -11.60 -10.61
CA HIS A 171 -10.17 -12.77 -11.15
C HIS A 171 -11.11 -13.50 -10.17
N GLU A 172 -11.15 -13.10 -8.89
CA GLU A 172 -12.02 -13.75 -7.88
C GLU A 172 -13.21 -12.89 -7.41
N ILE A 173 -13.38 -11.65 -7.87
CA ILE A 173 -14.47 -10.77 -7.38
C ILE A 173 -15.58 -10.45 -8.41
N HIS A 174 -15.42 -10.79 -9.70
CA HIS A 174 -16.46 -10.49 -10.72
C HIS A 174 -17.02 -11.71 -11.48
N GLY A 175 -16.92 -12.91 -10.89
CA GLY A 175 -17.54 -14.14 -11.41
C GLY A 175 -18.99 -14.41 -10.98
N ALA A 176 -19.74 -13.43 -10.47
CA ALA A 176 -21.14 -13.64 -10.12
C ALA A 176 -22.03 -12.45 -10.52
N LYS A 177 -22.93 -12.74 -11.47
CA LYS A 177 -24.12 -11.98 -11.89
C LYS A 177 -23.95 -10.96 -13.01
N SER A 178 -24.21 -11.42 -14.23
CA SER A 178 -25.23 -10.81 -15.10
C SER A 178 -25.83 -11.87 -16.03
N ALA A 179 -26.75 -12.68 -15.50
CA ALA A 179 -27.78 -13.27 -16.34
C ALA A 179 -28.81 -12.17 -16.60
N THR A 180 -29.01 -11.80 -17.86
CA THR A 180 -30.26 -11.19 -18.30
C THR A 180 -30.91 -12.13 -19.32
N PRO A 181 -32.25 -12.28 -19.25
CA PRO A 181 -32.97 -13.26 -20.05
C PRO A 181 -33.16 -12.73 -21.46
N THR A 182 -32.90 -13.57 -22.46
CA THR A 182 -33.31 -13.30 -23.84
C THR A 182 -34.42 -14.30 -24.16
N GLU A 183 -35.48 -13.74 -24.74
CA GLU A 183 -36.70 -14.38 -25.25
C GLU A 183 -36.46 -15.58 -26.16
#